data_AF-A0A242A9Z6-F1
#
_entry.id   AF-A0A242A9Z6-F1
#
_cell.length_a   1.000
_cell.length_b   1.000
_cell.length_c   1.000
_cell.angle_alpha   90.00
_cell.angle_beta   90.00
_cell.angle_gamma   90.00
#
_symmetry.space_group_name_H-M   'P 1'
#
loop_
_entity.id
_entity.type
_entity.pdbx_description
1 polymer ?
#
loop_
_entity_poly.entity_id
_entity_poly.type
_entity_poly.pdbx_seq_one_letter_code
_entity_poly.pdbx_strand_id
1 'polypeptide(L)' 'MGMEKISFETYKRPNDHDEFLEWLETLPKKDSAKLLRTIEETEKNGLLIAQRLKWVKKLDTHVD' A
#
# COMPACT_ATOMS: atom_id res chain seq x y z
N MET A 1 21.85 -6.64 -12.67
CA MET A 1 20.56 -7.26 -12.29
C MET A 1 19.59 -6.13 -11.98
N GLY A 2 18.56 -5.93 -12.80
CA GLY A 2 17.49 -4.99 -12.48
C GLY A 2 16.66 -5.58 -11.35
N MET A 3 16.42 -4.82 -10.28
CA MET A 3 15.47 -5.24 -9.25
C MET A 3 14.08 -5.27 -9.90
N GLU A 4 13.34 -6.36 -9.72
CA GLU A 4 11.94 -6.42 -10.13
C GLU A 4 11.18 -5.26 -9.48
N LYS A 5 10.47 -4.50 -10.31
CA LYS A 5 9.64 -3.39 -9.85
C LYS A 5 8.45 -3.97 -9.11
N ILE A 6 8.28 -3.56 -7.86
CA ILE A 6 7.11 -3.94 -7.05
C ILE A 6 5.94 -3.09 -7.49
N SER A 7 4.78 -3.71 -7.69
CA SER A 7 3.49 -3.04 -7.90
C SER A 7 2.49 -3.52 -6.88
N PHE A 8 1.72 -2.60 -6.29
CA PHE A 8 0.59 -2.93 -5.43
C PHE A 8 -0.71 -2.91 -6.22
N GLU A 9 -1.59 -3.84 -5.88
CA GLU A 9 -2.95 -3.92 -6.40
C GLU A 9 -3.93 -3.92 -5.23
N THR A 10 -5.12 -3.38 -5.47
CA THR A 10 -6.20 -3.42 -4.48
C THR A 10 -7.01 -4.70 -4.66
N TYR A 11 -7.63 -5.16 -3.58
CA TYR A 11 -8.42 -6.38 -3.60
C TYR A 11 -9.89 -6.06 -3.87
N LYS A 12 -10.39 -6.52 -5.01
CA LYS A 12 -11.80 -6.46 -5.37
C LYS A 12 -12.52 -7.73 -4.90
N ARG A 13 -13.53 -7.58 -4.06
CA ARG A 13 -14.38 -8.67 -3.55
C ARG A 13 -15.26 -9.24 -4.67
N PRO A 14 -15.77 -10.47 -4.52
CA PRO A 14 -16.68 -11.08 -5.50
C PRO A 14 -17.99 -10.31 -5.75
N ASN A 15 -18.38 -9.42 -4.82
CA ASN A 15 -19.54 -8.54 -4.94
C ASN A 15 -19.22 -7.19 -5.60
N ASP A 16 -18.09 -7.10 -6.32
CA ASP A 16 -17.57 -5.91 -7.00
C ASP A 16 -17.13 -4.74 -6.10
N HIS A 17 -17.20 -4.89 -4.77
CA HIS A 17 -16.70 -3.90 -3.83
C HIS A 17 -15.18 -3.95 -3.66
N ASP A 18 -14.55 -2.79 -3.52
CA ASP A 18 -13.14 -2.67 -3.16
C ASP A 18 -13.04 -1.84 -1.88
N GLU A 19 -12.90 -2.53 -0.74
CA GLU A 19 -12.92 -1.89 0.58
C GLU A 19 -11.83 -0.83 0.75
N PHE A 20 -10.67 -1.04 0.10
CA PHE A 20 -9.57 -0.09 0.18
C PHE A 20 -9.89 1.19 -0.58
N LEU A 21 -10.38 1.08 -1.81
CA LEU A 21 -10.76 2.25 -2.61
C LEU A 21 -11.95 3.00 -1.98
N GLU A 22 -12.95 2.26 -1.52
CA GLU A 22 -14.11 2.82 -0.82
C GLU A 22 -13.68 3.60 0.43
N TRP A 23 -12.79 3.04 1.25
CA TRP A 23 -12.24 3.72 2.42
C TRP A 23 -11.35 4.92 2.04
N LEU A 24 -10.53 4.78 1.00
CA LEU A 24 -9.64 5.85 0.51
C LEU A 24 -10.43 7.10 0.13
N GLU A 25 -11.61 6.93 -0.48
CA GLU A 25 -12.52 8.01 -0.87
C GLU A 25 -13.11 8.76 0.34
N THR A 26 -13.19 8.12 1.51
CA THR A 26 -13.66 8.76 2.74
C THR A 26 -12.63 9.68 3.41
N LEU A 27 -11.35 9.54 3.04
CA LEU A 27 -10.27 10.30 3.68
C LEU A 27 -10.22 11.76 3.24
N PRO A 28 -9.83 12.69 4.12
CA PRO A 28 -9.47 14.04 3.70
C PRO A 28 -8.40 14.00 2.60
N LYS A 29 -8.50 14.90 1.61
CA LYS A 29 -7.61 14.95 0.44
C LYS A 29 -6.11 14.92 0.80
N LYS A 30 -5.73 15.55 1.91
CA LYS A 30 -4.34 15.58 2.38
C LYS A 30 -3.85 14.21 2.84
N ASP A 31 -4.72 13.45 3.49
CA ASP A 31 -4.38 12.16 4.09
C ASP A 31 -4.36 11.06 3.03
N SER A 32 -5.33 11.05 2.11
CA SER A 32 -5.31 10.15 0.95
C SER A 32 -4.09 10.39 0.06
N ALA A 33 -3.73 11.64 -0.21
CA ALA A 33 -2.52 11.97 -0.96
C ALA A 33 -1.23 11.49 -0.26
N LYS A 34 -1.17 11.57 1.07
CA LYS A 34 -0.03 11.07 1.84
C LYS A 34 0.08 9.54 1.78
N LEU A 35 -1.05 8.85 1.87
CA LEU A 35 -1.10 7.39 1.76
C LEU A 35 -0.63 6.93 0.37
N LEU A 36 -1.25 7.45 -0.69
CA LEU A 36 -0.91 7.10 -2.08
C LEU A 36 0.55 7.39 -2.40
N ARG A 37 1.09 8.52 -1.93
CA ARG A 37 2.52 8.83 -2.08
C ARG A 37 3.42 7.83 -1.37
N THR A 38 3.00 7.31 -0.21
CA THR A 38 3.78 6.32 0.53
C THR A 38 3.81 4.98 -0.23
N ILE A 39 2.70 4.61 -0.88
CA ILE A 39 2.62 3.43 -1.76
C ILE A 39 3.54 3.62 -2.98
N GLU A 40 3.41 4.74 -3.69
CA GLU A 40 4.23 5.06 -4.88
C GLU A 40 5.74 5.06 -4.56
N GLU A 41 6.15 5.70 -3.46
CA GLU A 41 7.55 5.69 -3.05
C GLU A 41 8.00 4.29 -2.61
N THR A 42 7.11 3.44 -2.10
CA THR A 42 7.45 2.04 -1.80
C THR A 42 7.67 1.23 -3.07
N GLU A 43 6.84 1.39 -4.10
CA GLU A 43 7.02 0.75 -5.41
C GLU A 43 8.32 1.18 -6.10
N LYS A 44 8.65 2.47 -6.01
CA LYS A 44 9.84 3.07 -6.60
C LYS A 44 11.13 2.66 -5.92
N ASN A 45 11.15 2.64 -4.59
CA ASN A 45 12.37 2.41 -3.80
C ASN A 45 12.52 0.95 -3.32
N GLY A 46 11.45 0.16 -3.40
CA GLY A 46 11.41 -1.22 -2.96
C GLY A 46 11.23 -1.40 -1.44
N LEU A 47 10.85 -2.63 -1.06
CA LEU A 47 10.49 -2.96 0.32
C LEU A 47 11.64 -2.80 1.33
N LEU A 48 12.90 -2.97 0.91
CA LEU A 48 14.04 -2.81 1.83
C LEU A 48 14.19 -1.36 2.30
N ILE A 49 14.02 -0.39 1.38
CA ILE A 49 14.08 1.03 1.72
C ILE A 49 12.84 1.42 2.53
N ALA A 50 11.66 0.97 2.11
CA ALA A 50 10.40 1.25 2.81
C ALA A 50 10.40 0.75 4.27
N GLN A 51 11.01 -0.42 4.54
CA GLN A 51 11.20 -0.93 5.90
C GLN A 51 12.11 -0.02 6.74
N ARG A 52 13.25 0.43 6.18
CA ARG A 52 14.18 1.35 6.86
C ARG A 52 13.53 2.69 7.18
N LEU A 53 12.67 3.19 6.28
CA LEU A 53 11.91 4.43 6.44
C LEU A 53 10.64 4.26 7.29
N LYS A 54 10.35 3.04 7.76
CA LYS A 54 9.17 2.68 8.59
C LYS A 54 7.82 2.96 7.90
N TRP A 55 7.79 2.88 6.58
CA TRP A 55 6.54 2.95 5.81
C TRP A 55 5.79 1.62 5.81
N VAL A 56 6.53 0.52 5.86
CA VAL A 56 5.98 -0.83 5.95
C VAL A 56 6.57 -1.55 7.16
N LYS A 57 5.79 -2.47 7.72
CA LYS A 57 6.21 -3.36 8.79
C LYS A 57 5.78 -4.77 8.41
N LYS A 58 6.64 -5.76 8.69
CA LYS A 58 6.23 -7.16 8.63
C LYS A 58 5.13 -7.40 9.67
N LEU A 59 4.00 -7.94 9.24
CA LEU A 59 2.98 -8.40 10.15
C LEU A 59 3.44 -9.75 10.71
N ASP A 60 3.54 -9.85 12.03
CA ASP A 60 3.71 -11.13 12.70
C ASP A 60 2.37 -11.86 12.54
N THR A 61 2.38 -13.04 11.92
CA THR A 61 1.18 -13.84 11.65
C THR A 61 0.26 -13.92 12.87
N HIS A 62 -0.88 -13.26 12.79
CA HIS A 62 -2.11 -13.68 13.45
C HIS A 62 -3.17 -13.76 12.35
N VAL A 63 -3.49 -14.99 12.00
CA VAL A 63 -4.69 -15.37 11.26
C VAL A 63 -5.62 -15.87 12.35
N ASP A 64 -6.63 -15.08 12.69
CA ASP A 64 -7.88 -15.59 13.26
C ASP A 64 -8.94 -15.49 12.16
#